data_AF-A0A6B2SL63-F1
#
_entry.id   AF-A0A6B2SL63-F1
#
_cell.length_a   1.000
_cell.length_b   1.000
_cell.length_c   1.000
_cell.angle_alpha   90.00
_cell.angle_beta   90.00
_cell.angle_gamma   90.00
#
_symmetry.space_group_name_H-M   'P 1'
#
loop_
_entity.id
_entity.type
_entity.pdbx_description
1 polymer ?
#
loop_
_entity_poly.entity_id
_entity_poly.type
_entity_poly.pdbx_seq_one_letter_code
_entity_poly.pdbx_strand_id
1 'polypeptide(L)'
;MTAPPSHAADSVPIVTASNGQPFMPCDAVLTLLRAVAESCRNLSDDPDCDLHSAGAAIDIEADALEARAIAATTGGTHHAR
;
A
#
# COMPACT_ATOMS: atom_id res chain seq x y z
N MET A 1 -34.82 4.97 -3.66
CA MET A 1 -33.70 4.40 -4.44
C MET A 1 -32.44 4.56 -3.59
N THR A 2 -31.88 3.46 -3.10
CA THR A 2 -30.61 3.47 -2.36
C THR A 2 -29.48 3.66 -3.36
N ALA A 3 -28.58 4.62 -3.12
CA ALA A 3 -27.39 4.77 -3.97
C ALA A 3 -26.57 3.47 -3.95
N PRO A 4 -25.90 3.11 -5.06
CA PRO A 4 -25.02 1.96 -5.06
C PRO A 4 -23.96 2.13 -3.96
N PRO A 5 -23.55 1.04 -3.28
CA PRO A 5 -22.51 1.12 -2.27
C PRO A 5 -21.22 1.65 -2.92
N SER A 6 -20.57 2.61 -2.27
CA SER A 6 -19.24 3.07 -2.68
C SER A 6 -18.30 1.88 -2.75
N HIS A 7 -17.59 1.71 -3.85
CA HIS A 7 -16.57 0.68 -3.93
C HIS A 7 -15.35 1.16 -3.15
N ALA A 8 -14.70 0.26 -2.38
CA ALA A 8 -13.46 0.60 -1.69
C ALA A 8 -12.36 1.10 -2.67
N ALA A 9 -12.41 0.62 -3.92
CA ALA A 9 -11.56 1.06 -5.01
C ALA A 9 -11.70 2.56 -5.32
N ASP A 10 -12.86 3.18 -5.06
CA ASP A 10 -13.11 4.60 -5.32
C ASP A 10 -12.27 5.51 -4.39
N SER A 11 -11.79 4.98 -3.26
CA SER A 11 -10.95 5.68 -2.29
C SER A 11 -9.45 5.53 -2.56
N VAL A 12 -9.06 4.74 -3.55
CA VAL A 12 -7.66 4.47 -3.87
C VAL A 12 -7.14 5.59 -4.79
N PRO A 13 -6.14 6.38 -4.36
CA PRO A 13 -5.64 7.47 -5.19
C PRO A 13 -4.86 6.91 -6.37
N ILE A 14 -5.33 7.24 -7.57
CA ILE A 14 -4.67 6.94 -8.84
C ILE A 14 -4.28 8.26 -9.48
N VAL A 15 -3.01 8.39 -9.86
CA VAL A 15 -2.47 9.55 -10.54
C VAL A 15 -1.96 9.17 -11.92
N THR A 16 -1.89 10.12 -12.83
CA THR A 16 -1.40 9.90 -14.19
C THR A 16 0.08 10.24 -14.28
N ALA A 17 0.92 9.31 -14.73
CA ALA A 17 2.33 9.54 -14.96
C ALA A 17 2.55 10.41 -16.21
N SER A 18 3.77 10.93 -16.38
CA SER A 18 4.15 11.74 -17.55
C SER A 18 4.03 10.99 -18.88
N ASN A 19 4.06 9.66 -18.86
CA ASN A 19 3.83 8.79 -20.01
C ASN A 19 2.34 8.48 -20.26
N GLY A 20 1.43 9.13 -19.52
CA GLY A 20 -0.02 8.94 -19.63
C GLY A 20 -0.55 7.66 -18.97
N GLN A 21 0.30 6.82 -18.36
CA GLN A 21 -0.16 5.61 -17.67
C GLN A 21 -0.64 5.93 -16.25
N PRO A 22 -1.70 5.26 -15.77
CA PRO A 22 -2.11 5.37 -14.39
C PRO A 22 -1.07 4.70 -13.49
N PHE A 23 -0.78 5.32 -12.34
CA PHE A 23 0.04 4.72 -11.29
C PHE A 23 -0.50 5.09 -9.90
N MET A 24 -0.11 4.30 -8.90
CA MET A 24 -0.38 4.58 -7.50
C MET A 24 0.89 5.16 -6.85
N PRO A 25 0.81 6.30 -6.16
CA PRO A 25 1.92 6.84 -5.40
C PRO A 25 2.40 5.86 -4.32
N CYS A 26 3.70 5.84 -3.99
CA CYS A 26 4.25 4.88 -3.02
C CYS A 26 3.62 5.05 -1.62
N ASP A 27 3.37 6.28 -1.17
CA ASP A 27 2.68 6.58 0.09
C ASP A 27 1.27 5.98 0.11
N ALA A 28 0.53 6.06 -1.00
CA ALA A 28 -0.78 5.45 -1.10
C ALA A 28 -0.73 3.91 -1.04
N VAL A 29 0.27 3.29 -1.67
CA VAL A 29 0.49 1.84 -1.56
C VAL A 29 0.82 1.46 -0.12
N LEU A 30 1.66 2.25 0.58
CA LEU A 30 1.99 2.01 2.00
C LEU A 30 0.75 2.13 2.89
N THR A 31 -0.09 3.15 2.68
CA THR A 31 -1.36 3.30 3.41
C THR A 31 -2.27 2.09 3.18
N LEU A 32 -2.36 1.60 1.94
CA LEU A 32 -3.16 0.42 1.63
C LEU A 32 -2.63 -0.83 2.33
N LEU A 33 -1.33 -1.12 2.23
CA LEU A 33 -0.71 -2.29 2.87
C LEU A 33 -0.92 -2.26 4.39
N ARG A 34 -0.72 -1.10 5.03
CA ARG A 34 -0.94 -0.92 6.47
C ARG A 34 -2.40 -1.13 6.88
N ALA A 35 -3.35 -0.67 6.06
CA ALA A 35 -4.78 -0.92 6.29
C ALA A 35 -5.16 -2.40 6.15
N VAL A 36 -4.55 -3.12 5.19
CA VAL A 36 -4.76 -4.58 5.06
C VAL A 36 -4.18 -5.31 6.28
N ALA A 37 -2.97 -4.96 6.71
CA ALA A 37 -2.36 -5.54 7.91
C ALA A 37 -3.21 -5.30 9.17
N GLU A 38 -3.78 -4.10 9.31
CA GLU A 38 -4.73 -3.78 10.38
C GLU A 38 -6.01 -4.61 10.28
N SER A 39 -6.56 -4.77 9.08
CA SER A 39 -7.71 -5.65 8.86
C SER A 39 -7.41 -7.10 9.24
N CYS A 40 -6.22 -7.62 8.90
CA CYS A 40 -5.79 -8.95 9.31
C CYS A 40 -5.73 -9.10 10.83
N ARG A 41 -5.18 -8.09 11.54
CA ARG A 41 -5.16 -8.06 13.01
C ARG A 41 -6.56 -7.98 13.62
N ASN A 42 -7.48 -7.22 13.02
CA ASN A 42 -8.85 -7.09 13.53
C ASN A 42 -9.68 -8.36 13.35
N LEU A 43 -9.27 -9.24 12.44
CA LEU A 43 -9.94 -10.50 12.14
C LEU A 43 -9.19 -11.72 12.70
N SER A 44 -8.09 -11.53 13.44
CA SER A 44 -7.20 -12.61 13.87
C SER A 44 -7.77 -13.54 14.94
N ASP A 45 -8.97 -13.27 15.43
CA ASP A 45 -9.67 -14.15 16.38
C ASP A 45 -10.19 -15.44 15.71
N ASP A 46 -10.10 -15.54 14.38
CA ASP A 46 -10.39 -16.77 13.63
C ASP A 46 -9.26 -17.81 13.77
N PRO A 47 -9.50 -18.97 14.40
CA PRO A 47 -8.47 -19.98 14.65
C PRO A 47 -8.06 -20.79 13.41
N ASP A 48 -8.84 -20.74 12.32
CA ASP A 48 -8.58 -21.51 11.10
C ASP A 48 -7.69 -20.75 10.10
N CYS A 49 -7.46 -19.46 10.34
CA CYS A 49 -6.62 -18.59 9.51
C CYS A 49 -5.59 -17.84 10.36
N ASP A 50 -4.30 -18.05 10.09
CA ASP A 50 -3.23 -17.26 10.73
C ASP A 50 -3.11 -15.85 10.13
N LEU A 51 -4.12 -15.03 10.43
CA LEU A 51 -4.16 -13.63 10.01
C LEU A 51 -3.18 -12.77 10.81
N HIS A 52 -2.73 -13.22 11.98
CA HIS A 52 -1.71 -12.52 12.75
C HIS A 52 -0.38 -12.50 11.99
N SER A 53 0.10 -13.67 11.55
CA SER A 53 1.32 -13.77 10.74
C SER A 53 1.16 -13.10 9.38
N ALA A 54 -0.03 -13.17 8.76
CA ALA A 54 -0.31 -12.46 7.51
C ALA A 54 -0.15 -10.94 7.68
N GLY A 55 -0.70 -10.35 8.74
CA GLY A 55 -0.54 -8.93 9.05
C GLY A 55 0.94 -8.54 9.22
N ALA A 56 1.70 -9.34 9.98
CA ALA A 56 3.13 -9.09 10.18
C ALA A 56 3.95 -9.18 8.89
N ALA A 57 3.64 -10.14 8.01
CA ALA A 57 4.30 -10.26 6.71
C ALA A 57 4.02 -9.05 5.81
N ILE A 58 2.80 -8.52 5.85
CA ILE A 58 2.42 -7.32 5.08
C ILE A 58 3.17 -6.08 5.59
N ASP A 59 3.36 -5.93 6.90
CA ASP A 59 4.14 -4.83 7.47
C ASP A 59 5.61 -4.88 6.99
N ILE A 60 6.23 -6.07 6.94
CA ILE A 60 7.59 -6.25 6.42
C ILE A 60 7.71 -5.79 4.97
N GLU A 61 6.74 -6.16 4.12
CA GLU A 61 6.74 -5.76 2.71
C GLU A 61 6.49 -4.25 2.54
N ALA A 62 5.65 -3.66 3.39
CA ALA A 62 5.44 -2.21 3.43
C ALA A 62 6.75 -1.48 3.77
N ASP A 63 7.48 -1.94 4.80
CA ASP A 63 8.77 -1.35 5.18
C ASP A 63 9.82 -1.50 4.07
N ALA A 64 9.85 -2.65 3.39
CA ALA A 64 10.74 -2.87 2.25
C ALA A 64 10.43 -1.94 1.07
N LEU A 65 9.15 -1.70 0.79
CA LEU A 65 8.72 -0.75 -0.24
C LEU A 65 9.10 0.69 0.14
N GLU A 66 8.87 1.09 1.39
CA GLU A 66 9.22 2.42 1.89
C GLU A 66 10.73 2.69 1.75
N ALA A 67 11.57 1.72 2.17
CA ALA A 67 13.02 1.81 2.02
C ALA A 67 13.44 1.97 0.54
N ARG A 68 12.81 1.22 -0.38
CA ARG A 68 13.09 1.34 -1.82
C ARG A 68 12.65 2.70 -2.40
N ALA A 69 11.51 3.22 -1.97
CA ALA A 69 11.02 4.53 -2.40
C ALA A 69 11.94 5.67 -1.92
N ILE A 70 12.42 5.60 -0.67
CA ILE A 70 13.41 6.53 -0.14
C ILE A 70 14.71 6.44 -0.94
N ALA A 71 15.23 5.23 -1.20
CA ALA A 71 16.45 5.04 -1.98
C ALA A 71 16.33 5.63 -3.40
N ALA A 72 15.18 5.46 -4.05
CA ALA A 72 14.94 5.99 -5.40
C ALA A 72 14.89 7.53 -5.44
N THR A 73 14.43 8.17 -4.37
CA THR A 73 14.29 9.64 -4.29
C THR A 73 15.52 10.35 -3.72
N THR A 74 16.35 9.64 -2.93
CA THR A 74 17.59 10.16 -2.34
C THR A 74 18.85 9.83 -3.16
N GLY A 75 18.86 8.72 -3.90
CA GLY A 75 20.00 8.29 -4.73
C GLY A 75 20.13 9.02 -6.07
N GLY A 76 19.08 9.68 -6.55
CA GLY A 76 19.06 10.41 -7.82
C GLY A 76 19.91 11.68 -7.86
N THR A 77 20.42 12.16 -6.71
CA THR A 77 21.23 13.38 -6.61
C THR A 77 22.74 13.15 -6.77
N HIS A 78 23.21 11.91 -6.89
CA HIS A 78 24.64 11.58 -7.03
C HIS A 78 25.05 11.01 -8.41
N HIS A 79 24.16 10.99 -9.40
CA HIS A 79 24.46 10.57 -10.78
C HIS A 79 24.25 11.71 -11.80
N ALA A 80 24.59 12.93 -11.40
CA ALA A 80 24.73 14.07 -12.29
C ALA A 80 26.01 14.85 -11.94
N ARG A 81 27.17 14.28 -12.30
CA ARG A 81 28.36 15.05 -12.63
C ARG A 81 29.35 14.21 -13.45
#